data_AF-A0A7S6S4T7-F1
#
_entry.id   AF-A0A7S6S4T7-F1
#
_cell.length_a   1.000
_cell.length_b   1.000
_cell.length_c   1.000
_cell.angle_alpha   90.00
_cell.angle_beta   90.00
_cell.angle_gamma   90.00
#
_symmetry.space_group_name_H-M   'P 1'
#
loop_
_entity.id
_entity.type
_entity.pdbx_description
1 polymer ?
#
loop_
_entity_poly.entity_id
_entity_poly.type
_entity_poly.pdbx_seq_one_letter_code
_entity_poly.pdbx_strand_id
1 'polypeptide(L)'
;MKTTIEISDDVLLRARQLAQRDGTTIRALAEEGLRLVLERREASPPSTFEPVVVYGTTPLESLADLHQLILDSYGERTVDRFRRLKSA
;
A
#
# COMPACT_ATOMS: atom_id res chain seq x y z
N MET A 1 -16.01 7.11 -26.82
CA MET A 1 -15.88 5.93 -27.71
C MET A 1 -16.97 4.90 -27.35
N LYS A 2 -17.29 3.92 -28.22
CA LYS A 2 -18.17 2.79 -27.89
C LYS A 2 -17.32 1.54 -27.74
N THR A 3 -17.41 0.90 -26.59
CA THR A 3 -16.68 -0.31 -26.24
C THR A 3 -17.66 -1.30 -25.63
N THR A 4 -17.44 -2.60 -25.86
CA THR A 4 -18.18 -3.69 -25.22
C THR A 4 -17.30 -4.26 -24.12
N ILE A 5 -17.84 -4.39 -22.92
CA ILE A 5 -17.16 -4.96 -21.75
C ILE A 5 -18.07 -6.02 -21.13
N GLU A 6 -17.48 -7.12 -20.69
CA GLU A 6 -18.18 -8.16 -19.93
C GLU A 6 -18.28 -7.71 -18.48
N ILE A 7 -19.50 -7.69 -17.92
CA ILE A 7 -19.74 -7.33 -16.51
C ILE A 7 -20.71 -8.34 -15.91
N SER A 8 -20.58 -8.61 -14.61
CA SER A 8 -21.49 -9.52 -13.93
C SER A 8 -22.91 -8.95 -13.84
N ASP A 9 -23.90 -9.84 -13.92
CA ASP A 9 -25.32 -9.47 -13.90
C ASP A 9 -25.71 -8.69 -12.64
N ASP A 10 -25.13 -9.04 -11.49
CA ASP A 10 -25.41 -8.39 -10.21
C ASP A 10 -24.94 -6.92 -10.20
N VAL A 11 -23.77 -6.64 -10.79
CA VAL A 11 -23.24 -5.29 -10.95
C VAL A 11 -24.10 -4.51 -11.93
N LEU A 12 -24.48 -5.12 -13.06
CA LEU A 12 -25.34 -4.48 -14.05
C LEU A 12 -26.71 -4.10 -13.47
N LEU A 13 -27.29 -4.97 -12.64
CA LEU A 13 -28.57 -4.73 -11.98
C LEU A 13 -28.48 -3.52 -11.04
N ARG A 14 -27.46 -3.47 -10.19
CA ARG A 14 -27.26 -2.35 -9.26
C ARG A 14 -26.99 -1.04 -9.99
N ALA A 15 -26.19 -1.08 -11.06
CA ALA A 15 -25.91 0.09 -11.89
C ALA A 15 -27.19 0.65 -12.55
N ARG A 16 -28.11 -0.22 -13.01
CA ARG A 16 -29.41 0.21 -13.55
C ARG A 16 -30.29 0.89 -12.50
N GLN A 17 -30.39 0.30 -11.32
CA GLN A 17 -31.17 0.86 -10.21
C GLN A 17 -30.63 2.24 -9.81
N LEU A 18 -29.30 2.35 -9.70
CA LEU A 18 -28.61 3.60 -9.40
C LEU A 18 -28.87 4.66 -10.48
N ALA A 19 -28.70 4.29 -11.75
CA ALA A 19 -28.92 5.18 -12.88
C ALA A 19 -30.35 5.71 -12.92
N GLN A 20 -31.34 4.86 -12.67
CA GLN A 20 -32.75 5.25 -12.64
C GLN A 20 -33.07 6.18 -11.48
N ARG A 21 -32.54 5.88 -10.29
CA ARG A 21 -32.74 6.69 -9.08
C ARG A 21 -32.17 8.10 -9.25
N ASP A 22 -30.99 8.20 -9.85
CA ASP A 22 -30.24 9.46 -9.95
C ASP A 22 -30.49 10.19 -11.28
N GLY A 23 -31.37 9.67 -12.15
CA GLY A 23 -31.68 10.28 -13.45
C GLY A 23 -30.48 10.32 -14.41
N THR A 24 -29.56 9.36 -14.30
CA THR A 24 -28.34 9.26 -15.10
C THR A 24 -28.33 8.00 -15.98
N THR A 25 -27.21 7.71 -16.64
CA THR A 25 -27.05 6.53 -17.51
C THR A 25 -25.96 5.60 -16.99
N ILE A 26 -26.06 4.31 -17.32
CA ILE A 26 -25.01 3.33 -17.01
C ILE A 26 -23.67 3.76 -17.61
N ARG A 27 -23.69 4.39 -18.79
CA ARG A 27 -22.48 4.91 -19.43
C ARG A 27 -21.81 5.98 -18.56
N ALA A 28 -22.58 6.94 -18.05
CA ALA A 28 -22.06 8.00 -17.18
C ALA A 28 -21.45 7.41 -15.89
N LEU A 29 -22.15 6.45 -15.26
CA LEU A 29 -21.64 5.74 -14.08
C LEU A 29 -20.35 4.97 -14.38
N ALA A 30 -20.27 4.30 -15.53
CA ALA A 30 -19.09 3.56 -15.95
C ALA A 30 -17.89 4.50 -16.21
N GLU A 31 -18.13 5.63 -16.87
CA GLU A 31 -17.09 6.63 -17.14
C GLU A 31 -16.59 7.29 -15.84
N GLU A 32 -17.49 7.62 -14.92
CA GLU A 32 -17.15 8.15 -13.59
C GLU A 32 -16.33 7.14 -12.78
N GLY A 33 -16.79 5.89 -12.69
CA GLY A 33 -16.08 4.84 -11.98
C GLY A 33 -14.68 4.58 -12.56
N LEU A 34 -14.55 4.56 -13.89
CA LEU A 34 -13.27 4.40 -14.55
C LEU A 34 -12.32 5.58 -14.25
N ARG A 35 -12.83 6.81 -14.26
CA ARG A 35 -12.04 8.01 -13.93
C ARG A 35 -11.50 7.94 -12.50
N LEU A 36 -12.36 7.63 -11.53
CA LEU A 36 -11.96 7.52 -10.12
C LEU A 36 -10.87 6.46 -9.91
N VAL A 37 -10.94 5.33 -10.61
CA VAL A 37 -9.92 4.28 -10.54
C VAL A 37 -8.59 4.75 -11.13
N LEU A 38 -8.62 5.46 -12.25
CA LEU A 38 -7.41 6.02 -12.87
C LEU A 38 -6.76 7.07 -11.97
N GLU A 39 -7.53 8.05 -11.50
CA GLU A 39 -7.06 9.09 -10.57
C GLU A 39 -6.44 8.48 -9.31
N ARG A 40 -7.08 7.48 -8.71
CA ARG A 40 -6.55 6.79 -7.52
C ARG A 40 -5.19 6.13 -7.78
N ARG A 41 -4.99 5.58 -8.97
CA ARG A 41 -3.74 4.90 -9.35
C ARG A 41 -2.65 5.89 -9.72
N GLU A 42 -2.99 6.99 -10.36
CA GLU A 42 -2.06 8.07 -10.67
C GLU A 42 -1.63 8.84 -9.41
N ALA A 43 -2.54 9.02 -8.45
CA ALA A 43 -2.29 9.73 -7.19
C ALA A 43 -1.51 8.94 -6.14
N SER A 44 -1.14 7.67 -6.42
CA SER A 44 -0.19 6.93 -5.57
C SER A 44 1.21 7.05 -6.18
N PRO A 45 2.00 8.09 -5.85
CA PRO A 45 3.43 8.03 -6.13
C PRO A 45 4.00 6.79 -5.41
N PRO A 46 5.03 6.12 -5.97
CA PRO A 46 5.77 5.15 -5.19
C PRO A 46 6.17 5.86 -3.90
N SER A 47 5.82 5.31 -2.74
CA SER A 47 6.15 5.95 -1.48
C SER A 47 7.67 6.00 -1.40
N THR A 48 8.25 7.14 -1.75
CA THR A 48 9.64 7.42 -1.44
C THR A 48 9.67 7.50 0.07
N PHE A 49 10.09 6.40 0.68
CA PHE A 49 10.41 6.39 2.08
C PHE A 49 11.56 7.38 2.25
N GLU A 50 11.29 8.54 2.86
CA GLU A 50 12.34 9.45 3.29
C GLU A 50 12.85 8.96 4.64
N PRO A 51 14.04 8.34 4.72
CA PRO A 51 14.59 7.95 6.01
C PRO A 51 14.85 9.20 6.84
N VAL A 52 14.24 9.26 8.03
CA VAL A 52 14.63 10.24 9.04
C VAL A 52 15.98 9.78 9.60
N VAL A 53 17.06 10.35 9.08
CA VAL A 53 18.40 10.14 9.62
C VAL A 53 18.56 11.06 10.83
N VAL A 54 18.39 10.49 12.03
CA VAL A 54 18.78 11.17 13.26
C VAL A 54 20.30 11.08 13.38
N TYR A 55 21.00 12.18 13.12
CA TYR A 55 22.42 12.29 13.43
C TYR A 55 22.59 12.43 14.94
N GLY A 56 22.57 11.30 15.66
CA GLY A 56 23.18 11.19 16.97
C GLY A 56 24.68 11.00 16.78
N THR A 57 25.52 11.81 17.43
CA THR A 57 26.97 11.65 17.43
C THR A 57 27.37 10.41 18.23
N THR A 58 27.11 9.24 17.67
CA THR A 58 27.71 7.99 18.12
C THR A 58 28.92 7.73 17.22
N PRO A 59 30.15 7.70 17.77
CA PRO A 59 31.30 7.27 17.01
C PRO A 59 31.12 5.79 16.69
N LEU A 60 30.77 5.47 15.45
CA LEU A 60 30.66 4.10 14.98
C LEU A 60 31.96 3.77 14.26
N GLU A 61 32.96 3.37 15.03
CA GLU A 61 34.26 2.98 14.47
C GLU A 61 34.22 1.63 13.73
N SER A 62 33.13 0.85 13.83
CA SER A 62 32.91 -0.29 12.93
C SER A 62 31.43 -0.72 12.78
N LEU A 63 31.10 -1.35 11.64
CA LEU A 63 29.79 -1.99 11.41
C LEU A 63 29.54 -3.18 12.37
N ALA A 64 30.59 -3.77 12.94
CA ALA A 64 30.46 -4.85 13.92
C ALA A 64 29.93 -4.32 15.26
N ASP A 65 30.35 -3.12 15.65
CA ASP A 65 29.92 -2.46 16.89
C ASP A 65 28.45 -2.02 16.80
N LEU A 66 28.02 -1.60 15.61
CA LEU A 66 26.61 -1.31 15.32
C LEU A 66 25.71 -2.52 15.57
N HIS A 67 26.14 -3.72 15.17
CA HIS A 67 25.33 -4.92 15.34
C HIS A 67 25.08 -5.23 16.82
N GLN A 68 26.12 -5.14 17.65
CA GLN A 68 25.97 -5.35 19.09
C GLN A 68 25.19 -4.23 19.77
N LEU A 69 25.43 -2.97 19.41
CA LEU A 69 24.68 -1.85 19.97
C LEU A 69 23.17 -1.94 19.67
N ILE A 70 22.83 -2.36 18.44
CA ILE A 70 21.43 -2.60 18.06
C ILE A 70 20.85 -3.75 18.89
N LEU A 71 21.58 -4.86 19.02
CA LEU A 71 21.11 -6.02 19.77
C LEU A 71 20.93 -5.73 21.27
N ASP A 72 21.82 -4.93 21.86
CA ASP A 72 21.76 -4.53 23.27
C ASP A 72 20.62 -3.52 23.54
N SER A 73 20.25 -2.72 22.53
CA SER A 73 19.15 -1.73 22.60
C SER A 73 17.76 -2.38 22.52
N TYR A 74 17.64 -3.55 21.88
CA TYR A 74 16.40 -4.33 21.89
C TYR A 74 16.35 -5.24 23.13
N GLY A 75 15.73 -4.74 24.20
CA GLY A 75 15.53 -5.51 25.44
C GLY A 75 14.95 -6.92 25.19
N GLU A 76 15.53 -7.89 25.91
CA GLU A 76 15.30 -9.35 26.11
C GLU A 76 14.15 -10.09 25.37
N ARG A 77 13.05 -9.44 24.99
CA ARG A 77 11.85 -10.12 24.45
C ARG A 77 11.88 -10.43 22.95
N THR A 78 12.91 -10.00 22.21
CA THR A 78 12.98 -10.19 20.74
C THR A 78 14.18 -11.04 20.28
N VAL A 79 15.22 -11.19 21.11
CA VAL A 79 16.49 -11.83 20.73
C VAL A 79 16.32 -13.32 20.39
N ASP A 80 15.34 -13.98 21.00
CA ASP A 80 15.11 -15.42 20.84
C ASP A 80 14.55 -15.83 19.46
N ARG A 81 13.94 -14.90 18.73
CA ARG A 81 13.37 -15.19 17.41
C ARG A 81 14.44 -15.31 16.33
N PHE A 82 15.51 -14.50 16.41
CA PHE A 82 16.59 -14.52 15.43
C PHE A 82 17.60 -15.63 15.67
N ARG A 83 17.81 -16.05 16.92
CA ARG A 83 18.70 -17.17 17.25
C ARG A 83 18.23 -18.50 16.65
N ARG A 84 16.91 -18.73 16.54
CA ARG A 84 16.35 -19.95 15.93
C ARG A 84 16.49 -20.03 14.41
N LEU A 85 16.73 -18.92 13.72
CA LEU A 85 16.87 -18.89 12.25
C LEU A 85 18.29 -19.22 11.78
N LYS A 86 19.30 -19.19 12.65
CA LYS A 86 20.69 -19.58 12.33
C LYS A 86 21.03 -21.03 12.66
N SER A 87 20.04 -21.85 13.03
CA SER A 87 20.22 -23.27 13.37
C SER A 87 19.43 -24.21 12.45
N ALA A 88 18.96 -23.71 11.30
CA ALA A 88 18.34 -24.49 10.23
C ALA A 88 19.18 -24.37 8.95
#